data_AF-A0A8T9SCJ9-F1
#
_entry.id   AF-A0A8T9SCJ9-F1
#
_cell.length_a   1.000
_cell.length_b   1.000
_cell.length_c   1.000
_cell.angle_alpha   90.00
_cell.angle_beta   90.00
_cell.angle_gamma   90.00
#
_symmetry.space_group_name_H-M   'P 1'
#
loop_
_entity.id
_entity.type
_entity.pdbx_description
1 polymer ?
#
loop_
_entity_poly.entity_id
_entity_poly.type
_entity_poly.pdbx_seq_one_letter_code
_entity_poly.pdbx_strand_id
1 'polypeptide(L)' 'MFLRFVLVFAVSLLVFAPITGYIAYNYGRSFWRWFAFGMVVPFFSVFVALFVAMRERAAEEQAEARQRQPPRA' A
#
# COMPACT_ATOMS: atom_id res chain seq x y z
N MET A 1 -2.10 -16.73 -4.39
CA MET A 1 -1.58 -15.67 -3.49
C MET A 1 -2.25 -14.32 -3.78
N PHE A 2 -2.12 -13.78 -5.00
CA PHE A 2 -2.71 -12.48 -5.39
C PHE A 2 -4.23 -12.36 -5.16
N LEU A 3 -5.04 -13.31 -5.67
CA LEU A 3 -6.50 -13.29 -5.49
C LEU A 3 -6.91 -13.27 -4.01
N ARG A 4 -6.21 -14.04 -3.18
CA ARG A 4 -6.46 -14.11 -1.73
C ARG A 4 -6.13 -12.78 -1.05
N PHE A 5 -5.07 -12.11 -1.51
CA PHE A 5 -4.70 -10.77 -1.04
C PHE A 5 -5.76 -9.73 -1.41
N VAL A 6 -6.22 -9.74 -2.66
CA VAL A 6 -7.29 -8.85 -3.15
C VAL A 6 -8.58 -9.07 -2.37
N LEU A 7 -8.94 -10.33 -2.09
CA LEU A 7 -10.17 -10.68 -1.40
C LEU A 7 -10.15 -10.22 0.08
N VAL A 8 -9.04 -10.46 0.78
CA VAL A 8 -8.85 -9.93 2.16
C VAL A 8 -8.91 -8.41 2.16
N PHE A 9 -8.24 -7.76 1.21
CA PHE A 9 -8.20 -6.30 1.09
C PHE A 9 -9.58 -5.70 0.81
N ALA A 10 -10.36 -6.31 -0.08
CA ALA A 10 -11.72 -5.87 -0.40
C ALA A 10 -12.66 -5.99 0.81
N VAL A 11 -12.57 -7.09 1.56
CA VAL A 11 -13.36 -7.28 2.80
C VAL A 11 -12.95 -6.26 3.86
N SER A 12 -11.64 -6.02 4.05
CA SER A 12 -11.17 -5.00 4.98
C SER A 12 -11.68 -3.61 4.60
N LEU A 13 -11.65 -3.22 3.32
CA LEU A 13 -12.20 -1.95 2.84
C LEU A 13 -13.71 -1.82 3.11
N LEU A 14 -14.48 -2.87 2.81
CA LEU A 14 -15.92 -2.91 3.02
C LEU A 14 -16.33 -2.83 4.49
N VAL A 15 -15.45 -3.18 5.42
CA VAL A 15 -15.72 -3.10 6.86
C VAL A 15 -15.21 -1.78 7.42
N PHE A 16 -13.93 -1.45 7.21
CA PHE A 16 -13.30 -0.29 7.85
C PHE A 16 -13.79 1.04 7.28
N ALA A 17 -13.93 1.19 5.95
CA ALA A 17 -14.32 2.46 5.36
C ALA A 17 -15.72 2.94 5.82
N PRO A 18 -16.78 2.11 5.80
CA PRO A 18 -18.09 2.53 6.29
C PRO A 18 -18.13 2.72 7.81
N ILE A 19 -17.36 1.95 8.60
CA ILE A 19 -17.23 2.21 10.05
C ILE A 19 -16.62 3.59 10.30
N THR A 20 -15.54 3.94 9.60
CA THR A 20 -14.92 5.27 9.71
C THR A 20 -15.89 6.38 9.30
N GLY A 21 -16.63 6.19 8.20
CA GLY A 21 -17.66 7.12 7.77
C GLY A 21 -18.79 7.27 8.80
N TYR A 22 -19.26 6.15 9.37
CA TYR A 22 -20.35 6.13 10.34
C TYR A 22 -19.96 6.82 11.65
N ILE A 23 -18.76 6.54 12.16
CA ILE A 23 -18.21 7.23 13.32
C ILE A 23 -18.18 8.74 13.04
N ALA A 24 -17.58 9.17 11.94
CA ALA A 24 -17.50 10.58 11.60
C ALA A 24 -18.88 11.26 11.48
N TYR A 25 -19.86 10.57 10.89
CA TYR A 25 -21.24 11.04 10.80
C TYR A 25 -21.85 11.27 12.19
N ASN A 26 -21.64 10.35 13.12
CA ASN A 26 -22.12 10.47 14.50
C ASN A 26 -21.47 11.64 15.26
N TYR A 27 -20.26 12.06 14.88
CA TYR A 27 -19.57 13.25 15.43
C TYR A 27 -19.86 14.55 14.65
N GLY A 28 -20.88 14.57 13.78
CA GLY A 28 -21.27 15.76 13.02
C GLY A 28 -20.32 16.13 11.85
N ARG A 29 -19.40 15.24 11.48
CA ARG A 29 -18.55 15.39 10.29
C ARG A 29 -19.20 14.69 9.09
N SER A 30 -18.84 15.11 7.88
CA SER A 30 -19.40 14.50 6.66
C SER A 30 -18.95 13.05 6.49
N PHE A 31 -19.90 12.11 6.41
CA PHE A 31 -19.68 10.69 6.14
C PHE A 31 -18.73 10.47 4.95
N TRP A 32 -19.02 11.10 3.81
CA TRP A 32 -18.32 10.88 2.54
C TRP A 32 -16.83 11.26 2.56
N ARG A 33 -16.44 12.34 3.26
CA ARG A 33 -15.02 12.71 3.36
C ARG A 33 -14.22 11.65 4.13
N TRP A 34 -14.79 11.14 5.21
CA TRP A 34 -14.14 10.16 6.07
C TRP A 34 -14.18 8.74 5.49
N PHE A 35 -15.25 8.41 4.76
CA PHE A 35 -15.34 7.21 3.95
C PHE A 35 -14.28 7.19 2.83
N ALA A 36 -14.11 8.30 2.11
CA ALA A 36 -13.05 8.44 1.11
C ALA A 36 -11.65 8.28 1.74
N PHE A 37 -11.43 8.84 2.93
CA PHE A 37 -10.20 8.60 3.69
C PHE A 37 -9.97 7.12 3.99
N GLY A 38 -10.99 6.42 4.48
CA GLY A 38 -10.94 4.97 4.73
C GLY A 38 -10.68 4.14 3.47
N MET A 39 -11.10 4.62 2.30
CA MET A 39 -10.79 3.99 1.01
C MET A 39 -9.37 4.26 0.50
N VAL A 40 -8.91 5.51 0.60
CA VAL A 40 -7.69 5.97 -0.09
C VAL A 40 -6.42 5.58 0.67
N VAL A 41 -6.42 5.67 2.00
CA VAL A 41 -5.26 5.36 2.85
C VAL A 41 -4.68 3.95 2.60
N PRO A 42 -5.49 2.87 2.62
CA PRO A 42 -4.94 1.54 2.37
C PRO A 42 -4.43 1.37 0.94
N PHE A 43 -5.04 2.06 -0.04
CA PHE A 43 -4.53 2.08 -1.41
C PHE A 43 -3.13 2.71 -1.47
N PHE A 44 -2.96 3.87 -0.84
CA PHE A 44 -1.67 4.57 -0.79
C PHE A 44 -0.57 3.74 -0.12
N SER A 45 -0.92 2.97 0.93
CA SER A 45 0.02 2.08 1.62
C SER A 45 0.60 1.00 0.70
N VAL A 46 -0.24 0.39 -0.17
CA VAL A 46 0.23 -0.62 -1.14
C VAL A 46 1.19 0.01 -2.15
N PHE A 47 0.91 1.22 -2.64
CA PHE A 47 1.82 1.93 -3.54
C PHE A 47 3.17 2.20 -2.91
N VAL A 48 3.20 2.62 -1.64
CA VAL A 48 4.45 2.83 -0.90
C VAL A 48 5.22 1.51 -0.76
N ALA A 49 4.55 0.42 -0.39
CA ALA A 49 5.18 -0.89 -0.27
C ALA A 49 5.77 -1.38 -1.61
N LEU A 50 5.04 -1.21 -2.72
CA LEU A 50 5.53 -1.54 -4.06
C LEU A 50 6.72 -0.68 -4.45
N PHE A 51 6.68 0.63 -4.16
CA PHE A 51 7.78 1.53 -4.45
C PHE A 51 9.05 1.13 -3.69
N VAL A 52 8.93 0.83 -2.40
CA VAL A 52 10.05 0.34 -1.58
C VAL A 52 10.59 -0.98 -2.14
N ALA A 53 9.72 -1.94 -2.44
CA ALA A 53 10.14 -3.23 -3.01
C ALA A 53 10.86 -3.06 -4.35
N MET A 54 10.39 -2.17 -5.23
CA MET A 54 11.08 -1.86 -6.49
C MET A 54 12.46 -1.22 -6.27
N ARG A 55 12.56 -0.30 -5.30
CA ARG A 55 13.84 0.35 -4.96
C ARG A 55 14.85 -0.66 -4.41
N GLU A 56 14.41 -1.58 -3.56
CA GLU A 56 15.25 -2.64 -3.01
C GLU A 56 15.78 -3.56 -4.12
N ARG A 57 14.91 -4.03 -5.02
CA ARG A 57 15.31 -4.85 -6.18
C ARG A 57 16.37 -4.16 -7.05
N ALA A 58 16.16 -2.88 -7.36
CA ALA A 58 17.12 -2.12 -8.15
C ALA A 58 18.48 -1.95 -7.44
N ALA A 59 18.48 -1.80 -6.12
CA ALA A 59 19.71 -1.71 -5.33
C ALA A 59 20.45 -3.06 -5.28
N GLU A 60 19.73 -4.18 -5.14
CA GLU A 60 20.29 -5.53 -5.20
C GLU A 60 20.95 -5.81 -6.56
N GLU A 61 20.26 -5.51 -7.67
CA GLU A 61 20.80 -5.69 -9.02
C GLU A 61 22.08 -4.87 -9.26
N GLN A 62 22.13 -3.63 -8.75
CA GLN A 62 23.34 -2.80 -8.84
C GLN A 62 24.49 -3.35 -8.00
N ALA A 63 24.19 -3.88 -6.80
CA ALA A 63 25.20 -4.51 -5.96
C ALA A 63 25.78 -5.76 -6.63
N GLU A 64 24.92 -6.62 -7.22
CA GLU A 64 25.34 -7.79 -7.98
C GLU A 64 26.16 -7.43 -9.23
N ALA A 65 25.71 -6.42 -9.99
CA ALA A 65 26.43 -5.95 -11.18
C ALA A 65 27.82 -5.39 -10.83
N ARG A 66 27.94 -4.71 -9.68
CA ARG A 66 29.22 -4.21 -9.16
C ARG A 66 30.13 -5.35 -8.71
N GLN A 67 29.57 -6.41 -8.14
CA GLN A 67 30.32 -7.59 -7.71
C GLN A 67 30.79 -8.47 -8.88
N ARG A 68 30.04 -8.48 -9.99
CA ARG A 68 30.40 -9.19 -11.22
C ARG A 68 31.45 -8.48 -12.09
N GLN A 69 31.79 -7.21 -11.80
CA GLN A 69 32.93 -6.57 -12.48
C GLN A 69 34.25 -7.09 -11.88
N PRO A 70 35.08 -7.81 -12.64
CA PRO A 70 36.40 -8.21 -12.17
C PRO A 70 37.27 -6.97 -11.92
N PRO A 71 38.25 -7.03 -10.99
CA PRO A 71 39.14 -5.91 -10.74
C PRO A 71 39.81 -5.50 -12.06
N ARG A 72 39.62 -4.24 -12.46
CA ARG A 72 40.42 -3.66 -13.55
C ARG A 72 41.87 -3.66 -13.06
N ALA A 73 42.66 -4.54 -13.67
CA ALA A 73 44.10 -4.61 -13.54
C ALA A 73 44.77 -3.27 -13.91
#